data_AF-A0A1W2P6I7-F1
#
_entry.id   AF-A0A1W2P6I7-F1
#
_cell.length_a   1.000
_cell.length_b   1.000
_cell.length_c   1.000
_cell.angle_alpha   90.00
_cell.angle_beta   90.00
_cell.angle_gamma   90.00
#
_symmetry.space_group_name_H-M   'P 1'
#
loop_
_entity.id
_entity.type
_entity.pdbx_description
1 polymer ?
#
loop_
_entity_poly.entity_id
_entity_poly.type
_entity_poly.pdbx_seq_one_letter_code
_entity_poly.pdbx_strand_id
1 'polypeptide(L)'
;MRLWFQLDPQTLQDRDWQRTVIDMNGIEVKLSVKFTSREFSLKRMPSRKQTGVFGVKIAVVTKRERSKVPYIVRQCVEEIERRGMEEVGIYRVSGVATDIQALKAAFDVNNKDVSVMMSEMDVNAIAGTLKLYFRELPEPLFTDEFYPNFAEGIALSDPVAKESCMLNLLLSLPEANLLTFL
;
A
#
# COMPACT_ATOMS: atom_id res chain seq x y z
N MET A 1 25.01 -7.98 -29.52
CA MET A 1 24.45 -6.75 -30.14
C MET A 1 23.80 -5.94 -29.03
N ARG A 2 24.35 -4.78 -28.64
CA ARG A 2 23.78 -3.89 -27.63
C ARG A 2 23.11 -2.72 -28.35
N LEU A 3 21.80 -2.58 -28.18
CA LEU A 3 21.07 -1.40 -28.63
C LEU A 3 21.04 -0.39 -27.49
N TRP A 4 21.44 0.84 -27.78
CA TRP A 4 21.31 1.97 -26.87
C TRP A 4 20.08 2.77 -27.27
N PHE A 5 19.08 2.82 -26.39
CA PHE A 5 17.91 3.68 -26.56
C PHE A 5 18.20 5.00 -25.84
N GLN A 6 18.45 6.06 -26.60
CA GLN A 6 18.70 7.38 -26.03
C GLN A 6 17.37 8.01 -25.63
N LEU A 7 17.11 8.05 -24.32
CA LEU A 7 15.96 8.73 -23.76
C LEU A 7 16.25 10.23 -23.76
N ASP A 8 15.60 10.98 -24.63
CA ASP A 8 15.67 12.45 -24.63
C ASP A 8 14.73 13.00 -23.54
N PRO A 9 15.24 13.74 -22.54
CA PRO A 9 14.41 14.35 -21.50
C PRO A 9 13.29 15.25 -22.04
N GLN A 10 13.45 15.83 -23.24
CA GLN A 10 12.42 16.69 -23.85
C GLN A 10 11.24 15.88 -24.39
N THR A 11 11.47 14.66 -24.90
CA THR A 11 10.40 13.78 -25.41
C THR A 11 9.64 13.05 -24.29
N LEU A 12 10.24 12.98 -23.09
CA LEU A 12 9.64 12.43 -21.88
C LEU A 12 8.71 13.40 -21.14
N GLN A 13 8.59 14.66 -21.57
CA GLN A 13 7.65 15.61 -20.95
C GLN A 13 6.20 15.31 -21.32
N ASP A 14 5.98 14.62 -22.44
CA ASP A 14 4.66 14.23 -22.88
C ASP A 14 4.12 13.09 -21.99
N ARG A 15 2.90 13.25 -21.48
CA ARG A 15 2.29 12.30 -20.53
C ARG A 15 1.73 11.06 -21.22
N ASP A 16 1.84 10.97 -22.52
CA ASP A 16 1.33 9.85 -23.31
C ASP A 16 2.35 8.74 -23.52
N TRP A 17 1.84 7.58 -23.95
CA TRP A 17 2.66 6.41 -24.24
C TRP A 17 3.47 6.63 -25.52
N GLN A 18 4.79 6.65 -25.39
CA GLN A 18 5.73 6.62 -26.50
C GLN A 18 5.86 5.17 -26.97
N ARG A 19 5.61 4.91 -28.25
CA ARG A 19 5.73 3.57 -28.85
C ARG A 19 6.85 3.56 -29.87
N THR A 20 7.71 2.57 -29.80
CA THR A 20 8.80 2.36 -30.76
C THR A 20 8.80 0.91 -31.22
N VAL A 21 8.93 0.70 -32.52
CA VAL A 21 9.11 -0.63 -33.10
C VAL A 21 10.57 -0.79 -33.48
N ILE A 22 11.20 -1.86 -33.04
CA ILE A 22 12.59 -2.19 -33.33
C ILE A 22 12.58 -3.49 -34.12
N ASP A 23 13.02 -3.45 -35.38
CA ASP A 23 13.20 -4.66 -36.19
C ASP A 23 14.60 -5.25 -35.95
N MET A 24 14.66 -6.56 -35.74
CA MET A 24 15.90 -7.30 -35.55
C MET A 24 15.82 -8.67 -36.21
N ASN A 25 16.57 -8.88 -37.29
CA ASN A 25 16.68 -10.16 -38.00
C ASN A 25 15.30 -10.76 -38.37
N GLY A 26 14.36 -9.92 -38.78
CA GLY A 26 12.98 -10.33 -39.13
C GLY A 26 12.04 -10.51 -37.93
N ILE A 27 12.46 -10.10 -36.72
CA ILE A 27 11.63 -10.04 -35.52
C ILE A 27 11.35 -8.57 -35.19
N GLU A 28 10.08 -8.17 -35.20
CA GLU A 28 9.65 -6.85 -34.72
C GLU A 28 9.37 -6.86 -33.22
N VAL A 29 10.10 -6.02 -32.47
CA VAL A 29 9.87 -5.78 -31.04
C VAL A 29 9.17 -4.44 -30.86
N LYS A 30 7.96 -4.45 -30.28
CA LYS A 30 7.21 -3.23 -29.94
C LYS A 30 7.48 -2.84 -28.49
N LEU A 31 8.21 -1.74 -28.30
CA LEU A 31 8.43 -1.11 -27.00
C LEU A 31 7.38 -0.02 -26.78
N SER A 32 6.80 0.04 -25.58
CA SER A 32 5.95 1.14 -25.13
C SER A 32 6.48 1.68 -23.81
N VAL A 33 6.81 2.96 -23.75
CA VAL A 33 7.38 3.63 -22.57
C VAL A 33 6.58 4.90 -22.29
N LYS A 34 6.38 5.23 -21.02
CA LYS A 34 5.73 6.47 -20.59
C LYS A 34 6.49 7.04 -19.41
N PHE A 35 6.82 8.32 -19.47
CA PHE A 35 7.36 9.02 -18.30
C PHE A 35 6.24 9.26 -17.29
N THR A 36 6.49 8.88 -16.04
CA THR A 36 5.60 9.15 -14.92
C THR A 36 6.37 9.98 -13.92
N SER A 37 5.93 11.22 -13.68
CA SER A 37 6.63 12.10 -12.74
C SER A 37 6.60 11.52 -11.33
N ARG A 38 7.48 12.00 -10.45
CA ARG A 38 7.50 11.59 -9.05
C ARG A 38 6.16 11.91 -8.38
N GLU A 39 5.58 13.09 -8.60
CA GLU A 39 4.28 13.44 -8.00
C GLU A 39 3.19 12.46 -8.44
N PHE A 40 3.20 12.06 -9.72
CA PHE A 40 2.23 11.11 -10.25
C PHE A 40 2.47 9.66 -9.77
N SER A 41 3.73 9.28 -9.57
CA SER A 41 4.11 7.96 -9.05
C SER A 41 3.79 7.80 -7.56
N LEU A 42 3.82 8.91 -6.81
CA LEU A 42 3.45 8.95 -5.40
C LEU A 42 1.94 9.09 -5.18
N LYS A 43 1.18 9.45 -6.22
CA LYS A 43 -0.27 9.59 -6.11
C LYS A 43 -0.91 8.23 -5.84
N ARG A 44 -1.61 8.13 -4.71
CA ARG A 44 -2.45 6.97 -4.40
C ARG A 44 -3.57 6.88 -5.44
N MET A 45 -3.64 5.74 -6.14
CA MET A 45 -4.62 5.52 -7.19
C MET A 45 -5.66 4.49 -6.71
N PRO A 46 -6.96 4.82 -6.73
CA PRO A 46 -7.99 3.84 -6.44
C PRO A 46 -7.94 2.66 -7.41
N SER A 47 -8.20 1.46 -6.90
CA SER A 47 -8.35 0.28 -7.73
C SER A 47 -9.56 0.42 -8.66
N ARG A 48 -9.43 -0.01 -9.91
CA ARG A 48 -10.59 -0.11 -10.82
C ARG A 48 -11.56 -1.21 -10.36
N LYS A 49 -11.06 -2.22 -9.65
CA LYS A 49 -11.83 -3.36 -9.16
C LYS A 49 -12.22 -3.11 -7.70
N GLN A 50 -13.44 -2.65 -7.49
CA GLN A 50 -13.96 -2.33 -6.15
C GLN A 50 -14.38 -3.58 -5.33
N THR A 51 -14.34 -4.77 -5.93
CA THR A 51 -14.60 -6.05 -5.24
C THR A 51 -13.39 -6.57 -4.47
N GLY A 52 -12.21 -6.00 -4.70
CA GLY A 52 -10.99 -6.33 -3.96
C GLY A 52 -10.85 -5.60 -2.62
N VAL A 53 -9.66 -5.67 -2.03
CA VAL A 53 -9.31 -4.95 -0.79
C VAL A 53 -8.18 -3.94 -1.01
N PHE A 54 -7.26 -4.20 -1.94
CA PHE A 54 -6.17 -3.28 -2.26
C PHE A 54 -6.66 -2.15 -3.16
N GLY A 55 -6.27 -0.91 -2.87
CA GLY A 55 -6.73 0.27 -3.63
C GLY A 55 -8.20 0.63 -3.40
N VAL A 56 -8.88 0.01 -2.44
CA VAL A 56 -10.28 0.30 -2.11
C VAL A 56 -10.34 1.08 -0.80
N LYS A 57 -11.29 2.04 -0.70
CA LYS A 57 -11.46 2.85 0.53
C LYS A 57 -11.77 1.93 1.71
N ILE A 58 -11.15 2.19 2.86
CA ILE A 58 -11.29 1.35 4.04
C ILE A 58 -12.76 1.21 4.48
N ALA A 59 -13.52 2.31 4.48
CA ALA A 59 -14.94 2.34 4.79
C ALA A 59 -15.81 1.47 3.86
N VAL A 60 -15.40 1.29 2.60
CA VAL A 60 -16.09 0.41 1.65
C VAL A 60 -15.83 -1.06 1.98
N VAL A 61 -14.57 -1.38 2.32
CA VAL A 61 -14.17 -2.74 2.71
C VAL A 61 -14.87 -3.17 4.01
N THR A 62 -14.79 -2.34 5.06
CA THR A 62 -15.41 -2.62 6.36
C THR A 62 -16.94 -2.79 6.26
N LYS A 63 -17.61 -1.92 5.49
CA LYS A 63 -19.05 -2.03 5.21
C LYS A 63 -19.40 -3.34 4.49
N ARG A 64 -18.60 -3.74 3.49
CA ARG A 64 -18.82 -4.99 2.74
C ARG A 64 -18.62 -6.22 3.61
N GLU A 65 -17.60 -6.21 4.44
CA GLU A 65 -17.27 -7.30 5.37
C GLU A 65 -18.18 -7.33 6.62
N ARG A 66 -19.03 -6.29 6.81
CA ARG A 66 -19.84 -6.11 8.01
C ARG A 66 -19.00 -6.15 9.28
N SER A 67 -17.83 -5.52 9.24
CA SER A 67 -16.87 -5.44 10.33
C SER A 67 -16.41 -4.00 10.55
N LYS A 68 -15.84 -3.72 11.71
CA LYS A 68 -15.26 -2.41 12.05
C LYS A 68 -13.84 -2.22 11.50
N VAL A 69 -13.10 -3.33 11.34
CA VAL A 69 -11.70 -3.36 10.90
C VAL A 69 -11.56 -4.37 9.75
N PRO A 70 -10.87 -4.01 8.65
CA PRO A 70 -10.69 -4.92 7.51
C PRO A 70 -10.10 -6.28 7.92
N TYR A 71 -10.60 -7.35 7.32
CA TYR A 71 -10.17 -8.72 7.58
C TYR A 71 -8.66 -8.90 7.37
N ILE A 72 -8.11 -8.31 6.32
CA ILE A 72 -6.66 -8.33 6.04
C ILE A 72 -5.83 -7.77 7.21
N VAL A 73 -6.28 -6.66 7.83
CA VAL A 73 -5.57 -6.05 8.96
C VAL A 73 -5.61 -7.00 10.15
N ARG A 74 -6.80 -7.49 10.51
CA ARG A 74 -6.98 -8.40 11.65
C ARG A 74 -6.13 -9.65 11.52
N GLN A 75 -6.17 -10.33 10.37
CA GLN A 75 -5.40 -11.56 10.18
C GLN A 75 -3.89 -11.32 10.16
N CYS A 76 -3.43 -10.28 9.47
CA CYS A 76 -1.99 -10.00 9.44
C CYS A 76 -1.47 -9.67 10.84
N VAL A 77 -2.18 -8.82 11.59
CA VAL A 77 -1.78 -8.46 12.96
C VAL A 77 -1.79 -9.70 13.86
N GLU A 78 -2.87 -10.48 13.86
CA GLU A 78 -2.99 -11.71 14.66
C GLU A 78 -1.84 -12.70 14.39
N GLU A 79 -1.49 -12.92 13.11
CA GLU A 79 -0.38 -13.81 12.75
C GLU A 79 1.00 -13.25 13.11
N ILE A 80 1.19 -11.94 12.98
CA ILE A 80 2.44 -11.28 13.38
C ILE A 80 2.60 -11.30 14.90
N GLU A 81 1.54 -11.06 15.67
CA GLU A 81 1.57 -11.17 17.13
C GLU A 81 1.81 -12.62 17.58
N ARG A 82 1.29 -13.59 16.84
CA ARG A 82 1.45 -15.01 17.16
C ARG A 82 2.87 -15.53 16.94
N ARG A 83 3.59 -15.07 15.89
CA ARG A 83 4.88 -15.65 15.48
C ARG A 83 6.03 -14.66 15.31
N GLY A 84 5.73 -13.38 15.13
CA GLY A 84 6.69 -12.35 14.75
C GLY A 84 7.22 -11.50 15.91
N MET A 85 6.73 -11.71 17.14
CA MET A 85 7.14 -10.90 18.30
C MET A 85 8.59 -11.15 18.73
N GLU A 86 9.13 -12.33 18.42
CA GLU A 86 10.53 -12.69 18.65
C GLU A 86 11.40 -12.54 17.39
N GLU A 87 10.78 -12.19 16.24
CA GLU A 87 11.46 -12.04 14.95
C GLU A 87 12.29 -10.74 14.91
N VAL A 88 13.59 -10.86 14.61
CA VAL A 88 14.49 -9.71 14.59
C VAL A 88 14.16 -8.77 13.45
N GLY A 89 13.67 -7.58 13.80
CA GLY A 89 13.38 -6.55 12.83
C GLY A 89 12.07 -6.77 12.08
N ILE A 90 11.07 -7.39 12.72
CA ILE A 90 9.69 -7.39 12.23
C ILE A 90 9.26 -5.99 11.79
N TYR A 91 8.54 -5.89 10.67
CA TYR A 91 8.22 -4.66 9.93
C TYR A 91 9.41 -3.91 9.29
N ARG A 92 10.66 -4.10 9.73
CA ARG A 92 11.85 -3.50 9.11
C ARG A 92 12.44 -4.37 8.00
N VAL A 93 12.63 -5.65 8.26
CA VAL A 93 13.11 -6.62 7.27
C VAL A 93 12.01 -6.85 6.23
N SER A 94 12.39 -6.92 4.96
CA SER A 94 11.46 -7.20 3.87
C SER A 94 11.28 -8.70 3.71
N GLY A 95 10.04 -9.17 3.72
CA GLY A 95 9.73 -10.53 3.29
C GLY A 95 9.93 -10.71 1.78
N VAL A 96 9.86 -11.97 1.36
CA VAL A 96 10.01 -12.35 -0.05
C VAL A 96 8.92 -11.71 -0.90
N ALA A 97 9.30 -11.01 -1.97
CA ALA A 97 8.37 -10.23 -2.78
C ALA A 97 7.29 -11.08 -3.45
N THR A 98 7.61 -12.31 -3.87
CA THR A 98 6.65 -13.26 -4.45
C THR A 98 5.57 -13.65 -3.46
N ASP A 99 5.93 -13.87 -2.20
CA ASP A 99 4.99 -14.27 -1.15
C ASP A 99 4.05 -13.11 -0.81
N ILE A 100 4.59 -11.89 -0.73
CA ILE A 100 3.80 -10.67 -0.55
C ILE A 100 2.78 -10.51 -1.71
N GLN A 101 3.18 -10.74 -2.96
CA GLN A 101 2.25 -10.68 -4.09
C GLN A 101 1.22 -11.80 -4.07
N ALA A 102 1.59 -13.00 -3.65
CA ALA A 102 0.68 -14.13 -3.52
C ALA A 102 -0.38 -13.85 -2.43
N LEU A 103 0.03 -13.36 -1.26
CA LEU A 103 -0.90 -12.95 -0.19
C LEU A 103 -1.81 -11.80 -0.63
N LYS A 104 -1.25 -10.80 -1.31
CA LYS A 104 -2.05 -9.72 -1.91
C LYS A 104 -3.15 -10.28 -2.82
N ALA A 105 -2.80 -11.17 -3.74
CA ALA A 105 -3.76 -11.79 -4.65
C ALA A 105 -4.84 -12.60 -3.90
N ALA A 106 -4.45 -13.36 -2.87
CA ALA A 106 -5.38 -14.14 -2.05
C ALA A 106 -6.38 -13.25 -1.29
N PHE A 107 -5.92 -12.17 -0.66
CA PHE A 107 -6.79 -11.21 0.01
C PHE A 107 -7.68 -10.45 -0.98
N ASP A 108 -7.18 -10.09 -2.16
CA ASP A 108 -7.93 -9.29 -3.15
C ASP A 108 -9.09 -10.06 -3.82
N VAL A 109 -9.08 -11.39 -3.75
CA VAL A 109 -10.21 -12.24 -4.18
C VAL A 109 -11.07 -12.74 -3.01
N ASN A 110 -10.78 -12.27 -1.78
CA ASN A 110 -11.44 -12.72 -0.55
C ASN A 110 -11.35 -14.25 -0.37
N ASN A 111 -10.15 -14.80 -0.57
CA ASN A 111 -9.90 -16.23 -0.38
C ASN A 111 -10.08 -16.63 1.09
N LYS A 112 -10.96 -17.60 1.35
CA LYS A 112 -11.25 -18.10 2.71
C LYS A 112 -10.07 -18.86 3.34
N ASP A 113 -9.15 -19.35 2.51
CA ASP A 113 -8.01 -20.16 2.95
C ASP A 113 -6.74 -19.32 3.18
N VAL A 114 -6.86 -17.98 3.18
CA VAL A 114 -5.70 -17.09 3.34
C VAL A 114 -4.98 -17.31 4.68
N SER A 115 -5.71 -17.67 5.74
CA SER A 115 -5.11 -17.98 7.05
C SER A 115 -4.20 -19.21 6.99
N VAL A 116 -4.60 -20.24 6.25
CA VAL A 116 -3.77 -21.44 6.02
C VAL A 116 -2.51 -21.07 5.25
N MET A 117 -2.67 -20.31 4.16
CA MET A 117 -1.55 -19.84 3.35
C MET A 117 -0.56 -18.99 4.16
N MET A 118 -1.06 -18.11 5.04
CA MET A 118 -0.21 -17.31 5.93
C MET A 118 0.58 -18.17 6.92
N SER A 119 0.00 -19.28 7.40
CA SER A 119 0.66 -20.16 8.38
C SER A 119 1.92 -20.84 7.84
N GLU A 120 2.01 -21.01 6.52
CA GLU A 120 3.14 -21.62 5.81
C GLU A 120 4.20 -20.59 5.35
N MET A 121 3.88 -19.30 5.46
CA MET A 121 4.73 -18.21 4.98
C MET A 121 5.56 -17.55 6.08
N ASP A 122 6.68 -16.96 5.66
CA ASP A 122 7.53 -16.14 6.51
C ASP A 122 6.77 -14.93 7.08
N VAL A 123 6.97 -14.65 8.37
CA VAL A 123 6.23 -13.57 9.06
C VAL A 123 6.59 -12.18 8.53
N ASN A 124 7.79 -11.99 7.96
CA ASN A 124 8.17 -10.75 7.30
C ASN A 124 7.41 -10.54 5.97
N ALA A 125 6.94 -11.61 5.31
CA ALA A 125 6.06 -11.51 4.15
C ALA A 125 4.64 -11.06 4.57
N ILE A 126 4.16 -11.52 5.73
CA ILE A 126 2.87 -11.08 6.29
C ILE A 126 2.94 -9.61 6.69
N ALA A 127 4.00 -9.21 7.42
CA ALA A 127 4.27 -7.80 7.72
C ALA A 127 4.43 -6.96 6.46
N GLY A 128 5.09 -7.50 5.42
CA GLY A 128 5.19 -6.91 4.09
C GLY A 128 3.83 -6.66 3.44
N THR A 129 2.92 -7.63 3.55
CA THR A 129 1.56 -7.56 3.00
C THR A 129 0.72 -6.52 3.73
N LEU A 130 0.79 -6.46 5.06
CA LEU A 130 0.10 -5.43 5.85
C LEU A 130 0.58 -4.02 5.50
N LYS A 131 1.91 -3.82 5.40
CA LYS A 131 2.49 -2.55 4.95
C LYS A 131 2.03 -2.19 3.54
N LEU A 132 1.97 -3.17 2.64
CA LEU A 132 1.52 -2.97 1.26
C LEU A 132 0.06 -2.52 1.21
N TYR A 133 -0.82 -3.11 2.04
CA TYR A 133 -2.22 -2.75 2.13
C TYR A 133 -2.39 -1.26 2.47
N PHE A 134 -1.78 -0.78 3.56
CA PHE A 134 -1.86 0.62 3.96
C PHE A 134 -1.23 1.58 2.93
N ARG A 135 -0.17 1.14 2.24
CA ARG A 135 0.47 1.93 1.17
C ARG A 135 -0.43 2.10 -0.05
N GLU A 136 -1.21 1.08 -0.39
CA GLU A 136 -2.08 1.09 -1.57
C GLU A 136 -3.49 1.63 -1.30
N LEU A 137 -3.86 1.96 -0.06
CA LEU A 137 -5.12 2.65 0.19
C LEU A 137 -5.22 3.92 -0.68
N PRO A 138 -6.42 4.22 -1.23
CA PRO A 138 -6.63 5.40 -2.09
C PRO A 138 -6.43 6.73 -1.35
N GLU A 139 -6.46 6.69 -0.02
CA GLU A 139 -6.18 7.79 0.91
C GLU A 139 -5.40 7.19 2.10
N PRO A 140 -4.40 7.86 2.68
CA PRO A 140 -3.69 7.33 3.85
C PRO A 140 -4.63 7.12 5.04
N LEU A 141 -4.25 6.23 5.96
CA LEU A 141 -5.05 5.92 7.15
C LEU A 141 -5.33 7.16 8.01
N PHE A 142 -4.41 8.13 8.04
CA PHE A 142 -4.52 9.39 8.78
C PHE A 142 -5.16 10.52 7.96
N THR A 143 -5.66 10.20 6.76
CA THR A 143 -6.23 11.11 5.74
C THR A 143 -5.28 12.22 5.27
N ASP A 144 -5.52 12.73 4.06
CA ASP A 144 -4.75 13.87 3.56
C ASP A 144 -5.19 15.17 4.25
N GLU A 145 -6.44 15.24 4.70
CA GLU A 145 -7.05 16.38 5.39
C GLU A 145 -6.41 16.65 6.76
N PHE A 146 -6.22 15.62 7.59
CA PHE A 146 -5.69 15.80 8.95
C PHE A 146 -4.15 15.81 9.01
N TYR A 147 -3.46 15.41 7.93
CA TYR A 147 -2.00 15.29 7.94
C TYR A 147 -1.26 16.59 8.36
N PRO A 148 -1.63 17.80 7.87
CA PRO A 148 -1.01 19.04 8.33
C PRO A 148 -1.17 19.25 9.84
N ASN A 149 -2.35 18.95 10.39
CA ASN A 149 -2.61 19.10 11.81
C ASN A 149 -1.81 18.11 12.66
N PHE A 150 -1.64 16.87 12.20
CA PHE A 150 -0.76 15.91 12.86
C PHE A 150 0.70 16.39 12.85
N ALA A 151 1.18 16.95 11.73
CA ALA A 151 2.54 17.48 11.63
C ALA A 151 2.77 18.65 12.61
N GLU A 152 1.81 19.58 12.69
CA GLU A 152 1.84 20.69 13.65
C GLU A 152 1.78 20.19 15.10
N GLY A 153 0.90 19.23 15.40
CA GLY A 153 0.75 18.63 16.73
C GLY A 153 2.04 17.97 17.23
N ILE A 154 2.74 17.22 16.36
CA ILE A 154 4.02 16.58 16.70
C ILE A 154 5.11 17.62 17.02
N ALA A 155 5.05 18.81 16.41
CA ALA A 155 6.03 19.88 16.61
C ALA A 155 5.83 20.68 17.91
N LEU A 156 4.72 20.47 18.64
CA LEU A 156 4.48 21.12 19.93
C LEU A 156 5.60 20.80 20.93
N SER A 157 6.02 21.79 21.71
CA SER A 157 7.08 21.60 22.72
C SER A 157 6.52 21.12 24.06
N ASP A 158 5.33 21.60 24.44
CA ASP A 158 4.66 21.19 25.68
C ASP A 158 4.10 19.77 25.54
N PRO A 159 4.52 18.80 26.39
CA PRO A 159 4.09 17.41 26.29
C PRO A 159 2.58 17.23 26.48
N VAL A 160 1.96 18.01 27.38
CA VAL A 160 0.53 17.89 27.70
C VAL A 160 -0.33 18.40 26.54
N ALA A 161 0.02 19.56 25.98
CA ALA A 161 -0.61 20.10 24.79
C ALA A 161 -0.42 19.18 23.58
N LYS A 162 0.77 18.58 23.43
CA LYS A 162 1.03 17.58 22.39
C LYS A 162 0.12 16.38 22.52
N GLU A 163 0.05 15.77 23.71
CA GLU A 163 -0.81 14.62 23.95
C GLU A 163 -2.28 14.95 23.67
N SER A 164 -2.78 16.05 24.24
CA SER A 164 -4.16 16.49 24.04
C SER A 164 -4.48 16.75 22.56
N CYS A 165 -3.58 17.44 21.84
CA CYS A 165 -3.72 17.68 20.41
C CYS A 165 -3.78 16.38 19.62
N MET A 166 -2.83 15.47 19.84
CA MET A 166 -2.76 14.19 19.12
C MET A 166 -3.99 13.31 19.38
N LEU A 167 -4.46 13.25 20.62
CA LEU A 167 -5.69 12.51 20.97
C LEU A 167 -6.93 13.10 20.29
N ASN A 168 -7.09 14.43 20.32
CA ASN A 168 -8.22 15.09 19.65
C ASN A 168 -8.21 14.84 18.13
N LEU A 169 -7.04 14.87 17.50
CA LEU A 169 -6.90 14.58 16.07
C LEU A 169 -7.24 13.12 15.75
N LEU A 170 -6.74 12.17 16.54
CA LEU A 170 -7.08 10.75 16.38
C LEU A 170 -8.59 10.53 16.50
N LEU A 171 -9.24 11.10 17.52
CA LEU A 171 -10.68 10.97 17.73
C LEU A 171 -11.53 11.68 16.66
N SER A 172 -10.93 12.58 15.88
CA SER A 172 -11.57 13.27 14.76
C SER A 172 -11.48 12.49 13.45
N LEU A 173 -10.68 11.42 13.38
CA LEU A 173 -10.58 10.58 12.19
C LEU A 173 -11.92 9.88 11.90
N PRO A 174 -12.21 9.57 10.61
CA PRO A 174 -13.36 8.74 10.27
C PRO A 174 -13.35 7.42 11.04
N GLU A 175 -14.52 6.92 11.46
CA GLU A 175 -14.63 5.76 12.35
C GLU A 175 -13.83 4.55 11.87
N ALA A 176 -13.92 4.21 10.58
CA ALA A 176 -13.18 3.07 10.01
C ALA A 176 -11.65 3.25 10.07
N ASN A 177 -11.16 4.49 9.95
CA ASN A 177 -9.75 4.84 10.04
C ASN A 177 -9.27 4.76 11.51
N LEU A 178 -10.02 5.38 12.42
CA LEU A 178 -9.75 5.36 13.85
C LEU A 178 -9.71 3.93 14.39
N LEU A 179 -10.77 3.15 14.14
CA LEU A 179 -10.86 1.77 14.65
C LEU A 179 -9.85 0.82 14.02
N THR A 180 -9.33 1.12 12.83
CA THR A 180 -8.24 0.33 12.24
C THR A 180 -6.88 0.71 12.80
N PHE A 181 -6.74 1.94 13.30
CA PHE A 181 -5.51 2.40 13.94
C PHE A 181 -5.36 1.90 15.39
N LEU A 182 -6.47 1.86 16.14
CA LEU A 182 -6.54 1.35 17.52
C LEU A 182 -6.41 -0.17 17.60
#